data_AF-A0A0W0WWZ5-F1
#
_entry.id   AF-A0A0W0WWZ5-F1
#
_cell.length_a   1.000
_cell.length_b   1.000
_cell.length_c   1.000
_cell.angle_alpha   90.00
_cell.angle_beta   90.00
_cell.angle_gamma   90.00
#
_symmetry.space_group_name_H-M   'P 1'
#
loop_
_entity.id
_entity.type
_entity.pdbx_description
1 polymer ?
#
loop_
_entity_poly.entity_id
_entity_poly.type
_entity_poly.pdbx_seq_one_letter_code
_entity_poly.pdbx_strand_id
1 'polypeptide(L)'
;LEDEERQEEERKRQEQERQRLKDEKRKEKEESKEAERQRLKDERRKEKEERKHLDKQRKEELKLLEQEEEEQEINNNTDDNELENPIALLKKAVEDYKRQRAGESEIWFSFFQYTQKGKLAAASNFINGLLETNRYISEEDRGALNDGRLADKLEQYLEQYGDQLQVALAADKKFNSIDELIDFLNQRDPINTLIWIAHEYKEKRAKREFIYGFSIFEKFQYNRDDKMDGARNLINLLLRQDNESFEGAKIALQPGSRALGALQQGSLGDSLQEYIDKYGVALATALGIDHAIHNVEELVNACISLDTPKLEGAIV
;
A
#
# COMPACT_ATOMS: atom_id res chain seq x y z
N LEU A 1 -69.79 -36.69 12.88
CA LEU A 1 -70.64 -35.60 12.36
C LEU A 1 -70.30 -34.26 13.01
N GLU A 2 -70.76 -33.89 14.21
CA GLU A 2 -70.42 -32.57 14.80
C GLU A 2 -68.92 -32.36 15.11
N ASP A 3 -68.18 -33.41 15.48
CA ASP A 3 -66.72 -33.30 15.72
C ASP A 3 -65.90 -33.25 14.43
N GLU A 4 -66.39 -33.84 13.35
CA GLU A 4 -65.73 -33.81 12.04
C GLU A 4 -65.92 -32.45 11.36
N GLU A 5 -67.10 -31.84 11.48
CA GLU A 5 -67.34 -30.47 11.00
C GLU A 5 -66.47 -29.46 11.75
N ARG A 6 -66.32 -29.60 13.08
CA ARG A 6 -65.43 -28.74 13.86
C ARG A 6 -63.96 -28.87 13.46
N GLN A 7 -63.48 -30.10 13.22
CA GLN A 7 -62.12 -30.32 12.75
C GLN A 7 -61.89 -29.80 11.32
N GLU A 8 -62.87 -29.91 10.44
CA GLU A 8 -62.77 -29.38 9.08
C GLU A 8 -62.79 -27.83 9.07
N GLU A 9 -63.61 -27.21 9.92
CA GLU A 9 -63.65 -25.76 10.06
C GLU A 9 -62.32 -25.21 10.64
N GLU A 10 -61.73 -25.91 11.62
CA GLU A 10 -60.45 -25.53 12.19
C GLU A 10 -59.29 -25.66 11.18
N ARG A 11 -59.28 -26.71 10.35
CA ARG A 11 -58.32 -26.83 9.24
C ARG A 11 -58.47 -25.71 8.22
N LYS A 12 -59.69 -25.33 7.84
CA LYS A 12 -59.94 -24.21 6.93
C LYS A 12 -59.46 -22.88 7.52
N ARG A 13 -59.64 -22.65 8.82
CA ARG A 13 -59.12 -21.44 9.50
C ARG A 13 -57.59 -21.41 9.51
N GLN A 14 -56.93 -22.52 9.86
CA GLN A 14 -55.46 -22.60 9.85
C GLN A 14 -54.87 -22.44 8.45
N GLU A 15 -55.54 -22.94 7.41
CA GLU A 15 -55.10 -22.78 6.03
C GLU A 15 -55.25 -21.34 5.54
N GLN A 16 -56.36 -20.67 5.88
CA GLN A 16 -56.55 -19.24 5.60
C GLN A 16 -55.52 -18.36 6.33
N GLU A 17 -55.20 -18.67 7.59
CA GLU A 17 -54.19 -17.95 8.37
C GLU A 17 -52.77 -18.13 7.78
N ARG A 18 -52.42 -19.36 7.40
CA ARG A 18 -51.16 -19.64 6.69
C ARG A 18 -51.05 -18.89 5.37
N GLN A 19 -52.15 -18.76 4.63
CA GLN A 19 -52.16 -18.02 3.38
C GLN A 19 -51.96 -16.52 3.61
N ARG A 20 -52.63 -15.94 4.62
CA ARG A 20 -52.43 -14.53 5.01
C ARG A 20 -50.99 -14.24 5.41
N LEU A 21 -50.38 -15.09 6.23
CA LEU A 21 -48.97 -14.94 6.65
C LEU A 21 -47.99 -15.04 5.48
N LYS A 22 -48.28 -15.89 4.48
CA LYS A 22 -47.46 -15.98 3.25
C LYS A 22 -47.58 -14.70 2.40
N ASP A 23 -48.78 -14.17 2.25
CA ASP A 23 -49.02 -12.96 1.47
C ASP A 23 -48.41 -11.72 2.15
N GLU A 24 -48.47 -11.64 3.48
CA GLU A 24 -47.86 -10.58 4.28
C GLU A 24 -46.32 -10.60 4.18
N LYS A 25 -45.69 -11.79 4.34
CA LYS A 25 -44.24 -11.94 4.12
C LYS A 25 -43.81 -11.61 2.69
N ARG A 26 -44.68 -11.85 1.70
CA ARG A 26 -44.38 -11.54 0.31
C ARG A 26 -44.40 -10.04 0.05
N LYS A 27 -45.39 -9.32 0.62
CA LYS A 27 -45.46 -7.86 0.58
C LYS A 27 -44.26 -7.21 1.28
N GLU A 28 -43.91 -7.67 2.48
CA GLU A 28 -42.77 -7.14 3.24
C GLU A 28 -41.44 -7.32 2.46
N LYS A 29 -41.29 -8.46 1.77
CA LYS A 29 -40.11 -8.72 0.92
C LYS A 29 -40.08 -7.87 -0.35
N GLU A 30 -41.23 -7.52 -0.91
CA GLU A 30 -41.32 -6.60 -2.06
C GLU A 30 -41.02 -5.16 -1.64
N GLU A 31 -41.59 -4.70 -0.52
CA GLU A 31 -41.32 -3.37 0.05
C GLU A 31 -39.83 -3.21 0.44
N SER A 32 -39.23 -4.25 1.03
CA SER A 32 -37.80 -4.26 1.35
C SER A 32 -36.91 -4.14 0.10
N LYS A 33 -37.24 -4.85 -0.98
CA LYS A 33 -36.51 -4.77 -2.26
C LYS A 33 -36.67 -3.41 -2.92
N GLU A 34 -37.85 -2.79 -2.82
CA GLU A 34 -38.09 -1.46 -3.38
C GLU A 34 -37.32 -0.37 -2.61
N ALA A 35 -37.31 -0.46 -1.26
CA ALA A 35 -36.51 0.42 -0.42
C ALA A 35 -35.00 0.29 -0.70
N GLU A 36 -34.51 -0.93 -0.89
CA GLU A 36 -33.10 -1.18 -1.27
C GLU A 36 -32.77 -0.58 -2.64
N ARG A 37 -33.64 -0.77 -3.65
CA ARG A 37 -33.46 -0.16 -4.97
C ARG A 37 -33.45 1.36 -4.92
N GLN A 38 -34.27 1.96 -4.06
CA GLN A 38 -34.31 3.41 -3.89
C GLN A 38 -33.02 3.93 -3.23
N ARG A 39 -32.54 3.27 -2.18
CA ARG A 39 -31.25 3.60 -1.54
C ARG A 39 -30.09 3.54 -2.53
N LEU A 40 -30.03 2.50 -3.37
CA LEU A 40 -28.97 2.34 -4.37
C LEU A 40 -28.99 3.44 -5.44
N LYS A 41 -30.18 3.95 -5.80
CA LYS A 41 -30.33 5.09 -6.72
C LYS A 41 -29.86 6.39 -6.08
N ASP A 42 -30.20 6.62 -4.82
CA ASP A 42 -29.79 7.82 -4.09
C ASP A 42 -28.27 7.83 -3.85
N GLU A 43 -27.68 6.68 -3.54
CA GLU A 43 -26.23 6.51 -3.39
C GLU A 43 -25.49 6.79 -4.70
N ARG A 44 -25.95 6.24 -5.84
CA ARG A 44 -25.41 6.55 -7.17
C ARG A 44 -25.52 8.03 -7.53
N ARG A 45 -26.58 8.69 -7.07
CA ARG A 45 -26.77 10.12 -7.31
C ARG A 45 -25.78 10.95 -6.49
N LYS A 46 -25.58 10.62 -5.21
CA LYS A 46 -24.57 11.25 -4.35
C LYS A 46 -23.17 11.06 -4.90
N GLU A 47 -22.80 9.84 -5.30
CA GLU A 47 -21.47 9.57 -5.89
C GLU A 47 -21.24 10.40 -7.17
N LYS A 48 -22.29 10.58 -7.99
CA LYS A 48 -22.21 11.41 -9.21
C LYS A 48 -22.08 12.91 -8.90
N GLU A 49 -22.70 13.39 -7.83
CA GLU A 49 -22.58 14.77 -7.36
C GLU A 49 -21.20 15.03 -6.74
N GLU A 50 -20.67 14.08 -5.95
CA GLU A 50 -19.31 14.13 -5.40
C GLU A 50 -18.25 14.11 -6.50
N ARG A 51 -18.37 13.25 -7.51
CA ARG A 51 -17.46 13.25 -8.68
C ARG A 51 -17.44 14.59 -9.40
N LYS A 52 -18.61 15.22 -9.58
CA LYS A 52 -18.69 16.57 -10.19
C LYS A 52 -18.02 17.63 -9.31
N HIS A 53 -18.14 17.52 -7.99
CA HIS A 53 -17.49 18.44 -7.07
C HIS A 53 -15.96 18.26 -7.11
N LEU A 54 -15.48 17.02 -7.12
CA LEU A 54 -14.06 16.68 -7.21
C LEU A 54 -13.45 17.16 -8.52
N ASP A 55 -14.13 16.97 -9.65
CA ASP A 55 -13.69 17.47 -10.96
C ASP A 55 -13.63 19.00 -11.01
N LYS A 56 -14.54 19.68 -10.30
CA LYS A 56 -14.53 21.14 -10.19
C LYS A 56 -13.35 21.63 -9.34
N GLN A 57 -13.11 21.01 -8.19
CA GLN A 57 -11.95 21.32 -7.34
C GLN A 57 -10.63 21.08 -8.09
N ARG A 58 -10.53 19.97 -8.83
CA ARG A 58 -9.35 19.64 -9.64
C ARG A 58 -9.10 20.66 -10.75
N LYS A 59 -10.15 21.21 -11.36
CA LYS A 59 -10.02 22.31 -12.35
C LYS A 59 -9.60 23.64 -11.72
N GLU A 60 -10.00 23.91 -10.48
CA GLU A 60 -9.58 25.11 -9.74
C GLU A 60 -8.12 24.99 -9.28
N GLU A 61 -7.69 23.80 -8.85
CA GLU A 61 -6.30 23.48 -8.49
C GLU A 61 -5.35 23.54 -9.70
N LEU A 62 -5.77 23.01 -10.86
CA LEU A 62 -5.04 23.14 -12.13
C LEU A 62 -4.83 24.61 -12.53
N LYS A 63 -5.82 25.49 -12.32
CA LYS A 63 -5.68 26.92 -12.60
C LYS A 63 -4.73 27.63 -11.64
N LEU A 64 -4.67 27.20 -10.39
CA LEU A 64 -3.70 27.71 -9.41
C LEU A 64 -2.28 27.29 -9.78
N LEU A 65 -2.08 26.05 -10.24
CA LEU A 65 -0.80 25.56 -10.73
C LEU A 65 -0.36 26.27 -12.02
N GLU A 66 -1.27 26.53 -12.97
CA GLU A 66 -0.97 27.32 -14.18
C GLU A 66 -0.54 28.77 -13.83
N GLN A 67 -1.09 29.36 -12.76
CA GLN A 67 -0.66 30.68 -12.28
C GLN A 67 0.70 30.65 -11.57
N GLU A 68 1.05 29.57 -10.88
CA GLU A 68 2.38 29.37 -10.31
C GLU A 68 3.45 29.06 -11.38
N GLU A 69 3.07 28.44 -12.50
CA GLU A 69 3.93 28.18 -13.67
C GLU A 69 4.30 29.47 -14.42
N GLU A 70 3.37 30.44 -14.57
CA GLU A 70 3.68 31.76 -15.17
C GLU A 70 4.64 32.60 -14.29
N GLU A 71 4.66 32.40 -12.97
CA GLU A 71 5.62 33.06 -12.08
C GLU A 71 7.00 32.38 -12.04
N GLN A 72 7.11 31.09 -12.41
CA GLN A 72 8.38 30.36 -12.46
C GLN A 72 9.10 30.42 -13.81
N GLU A 73 8.40 30.64 -14.93
CA GLU A 73 9.03 30.80 -16.26
C GLU A 73 9.83 32.10 -16.43
N ILE A 74 9.63 33.11 -15.56
CA ILE A 74 10.36 34.39 -15.63
C ILE A 74 11.78 34.30 -15.03
N ASN A 75 12.12 33.22 -14.30
CA ASN A 75 13.37 33.15 -13.53
C ASN A 75 14.46 32.20 -14.06
N ASN A 76 14.23 31.49 -15.18
CA ASN A 76 15.19 30.51 -15.72
C ASN A 76 15.89 30.98 -17.00
N ASN A 77 16.59 32.12 -16.91
CA ASN A 77 17.68 32.44 -17.84
C ASN A 77 18.95 32.68 -17.02
N THR A 78 19.70 31.61 -16.77
CA THR A 78 21.14 31.72 -16.53
C THR A 78 21.83 30.41 -16.92
N ASP A 79 22.73 30.52 -17.91
CA ASP A 79 23.82 29.60 -18.20
C ASP A 79 24.61 29.25 -16.92
N ASP A 80 25.09 28.01 -16.78
CA ASP A 80 26.53 27.72 -16.84
C ASP A 80 26.87 26.24 -16.60
N ASN A 81 27.90 25.78 -17.34
CA ASN A 81 28.55 24.48 -17.28
C ASN A 81 29.17 24.18 -15.89
N GLU A 82 28.41 23.57 -14.99
CA GLU A 82 28.94 22.68 -13.94
C GLU A 82 28.48 21.26 -14.24
N LEU A 83 29.32 20.25 -13.96
CA LEU A 83 28.96 18.84 -14.11
C LEU A 83 27.61 18.58 -13.41
N GLU A 84 26.52 18.54 -14.18
CA GLU A 84 25.19 18.35 -13.64
C GLU A 84 25.16 17.03 -12.86
N ASN A 85 24.77 17.11 -11.58
CA ASN A 85 24.66 15.94 -10.72
C ASN A 85 23.78 14.88 -11.41
N PRO A 86 24.27 13.65 -11.67
CA PRO A 86 23.52 12.64 -12.41
C PRO A 86 22.22 12.24 -11.69
N ILE A 87 22.16 12.32 -10.37
CA ILE A 87 20.90 12.10 -9.62
C ILE A 87 19.88 13.20 -9.97
N ALA A 88 20.31 14.46 -10.05
CA ALA A 88 19.44 15.58 -10.42
C ALA A 88 18.98 15.48 -11.89
N LEU A 89 19.86 15.06 -12.78
CA LEU A 89 19.53 14.80 -14.18
C LEU A 89 18.50 13.68 -14.35
N LEU A 90 18.70 12.56 -13.65
CA LEU A 90 17.76 11.45 -13.67
C LEU A 90 16.40 11.86 -13.09
N LYS A 91 16.39 12.59 -11.96
CA LYS A 91 15.18 13.16 -11.39
C LYS A 91 14.45 14.03 -12.41
N LYS A 92 15.15 14.95 -13.07
CA LYS A 92 14.59 15.84 -14.09
C LYS A 92 13.99 15.05 -15.25
N ALA A 93 14.67 14.02 -15.76
CA ALA A 93 14.16 13.17 -16.83
C ALA A 93 12.84 12.46 -16.45
N VAL A 94 12.73 12.01 -15.18
CA VAL A 94 11.50 11.39 -14.67
C VAL A 94 10.40 12.43 -14.41
N GLU A 95 10.75 13.63 -13.94
CA GLU A 95 9.81 14.75 -13.79
C GLU A 95 9.26 15.22 -15.14
N ASP A 96 10.09 15.28 -16.17
CA ASP A 96 9.68 15.58 -17.55
C ASP A 96 8.70 14.52 -18.07
N TYR A 97 8.99 13.24 -17.83
CA TYR A 97 8.04 12.17 -18.16
C TYR A 97 6.72 12.35 -17.43
N LYS A 98 6.75 12.65 -16.11
CA LYS A 98 5.52 12.87 -15.33
C LYS A 98 4.69 14.02 -15.89
N ARG A 99 5.31 15.15 -16.23
CA ARG A 99 4.64 16.31 -16.83
C ARG A 99 3.99 15.94 -18.17
N GLN A 100 4.75 15.30 -19.06
CA GLN A 100 4.22 14.82 -20.34
C GLN A 100 3.05 13.85 -20.15
N ARG A 101 3.20 12.86 -19.28
CA ARG A 101 2.19 11.84 -19.04
C ARG A 101 0.95 12.38 -18.33
N ALA A 102 1.06 13.41 -17.50
CA ALA A 102 -0.08 14.05 -16.84
C ALA A 102 -0.96 14.84 -17.84
N GLY A 103 -0.35 15.43 -18.88
CA GLY A 103 -1.07 16.13 -19.95
C GLY A 103 -1.73 15.23 -20.99
N GLU A 104 -1.48 13.92 -20.95
CA GLU A 104 -2.05 12.95 -21.89
C GLU A 104 -3.39 12.40 -21.41
N SER A 105 -4.31 12.17 -22.35
CA SER A 105 -5.58 11.48 -22.09
C SER A 105 -5.37 10.02 -21.73
N GLU A 106 -6.11 9.53 -20.74
CA GLU A 106 -6.09 8.11 -20.37
C GLU A 106 -6.65 7.24 -21.50
N ILE A 107 -5.81 6.35 -22.04
CA ILE A 107 -6.22 5.38 -23.07
C ILE A 107 -6.71 4.13 -22.33
N TRP A 108 -8.02 3.87 -22.37
CA TRP A 108 -8.71 2.78 -21.67
C TRP A 108 -8.62 1.42 -22.40
N PHE A 109 -7.55 1.16 -23.16
CA PHE A 109 -7.40 -0.10 -23.88
C PHE A 109 -6.28 -0.96 -23.30
N SER A 110 -6.60 -2.26 -23.17
CA SER A 110 -5.80 -3.38 -22.66
C SER A 110 -5.81 -3.59 -21.13
N PHE A 111 -6.32 -4.77 -20.74
CA PHE A 111 -6.24 -5.37 -19.40
C PHE A 111 -4.79 -5.66 -18.92
N PHE A 112 -3.78 -5.32 -19.72
CA PHE A 112 -2.36 -5.60 -19.47
C PHE A 112 -1.50 -4.32 -19.37
N GLN A 113 -2.08 -3.12 -19.39
CA GLN A 113 -1.34 -1.86 -19.31
C GLN A 113 -1.53 -1.18 -17.95
N TYR A 114 -0.44 -0.65 -17.39
CA TYR A 114 -0.51 0.16 -16.17
C TYR A 114 -1.26 1.46 -16.43
N THR A 115 -2.16 1.81 -15.50
CA THR A 115 -2.94 3.05 -15.58
C THR A 115 -2.03 4.27 -15.57
N GLN A 116 -2.52 5.40 -16.10
CA GLN A 116 -1.80 6.69 -16.02
C GLN A 116 -1.46 7.02 -14.56
N LYS A 117 -2.40 6.79 -13.64
CA LYS A 117 -2.19 6.97 -12.20
C LYS A 117 -1.09 6.06 -11.65
N GLY A 118 -1.09 4.78 -12.03
CA GLY A 118 -0.06 3.82 -11.62
C GLY A 118 1.34 4.24 -12.08
N LYS A 119 1.48 4.66 -13.35
CA LYS A 119 2.75 5.19 -13.88
C LYS A 119 3.25 6.42 -13.15
N LEU A 120 2.36 7.38 -12.88
CA LEU A 120 2.72 8.62 -12.18
C LEU A 120 3.09 8.36 -10.71
N ALA A 121 2.40 7.41 -10.06
CA ALA A 121 2.73 6.96 -8.72
C ALA A 121 4.11 6.29 -8.68
N ALA A 122 4.36 5.32 -9.56
CA ALA A 122 5.64 4.62 -9.66
C ALA A 122 6.81 5.57 -9.96
N ALA A 123 6.63 6.52 -10.88
CA ALA A 123 7.63 7.55 -11.17
C ALA A 123 7.91 8.45 -9.95
N SER A 124 6.89 8.75 -9.14
CA SER A 124 7.07 9.53 -7.90
C SER A 124 7.78 8.73 -6.82
N ASN A 125 7.41 7.46 -6.64
CA ASN A 125 8.08 6.54 -5.71
C ASN A 125 9.54 6.30 -6.12
N PHE A 126 9.83 6.22 -7.42
CA PHE A 126 11.19 6.13 -7.94
C PHE A 126 12.01 7.39 -7.63
N ILE A 127 11.47 8.58 -7.85
CA ILE A 127 12.14 9.84 -7.46
C ILE A 127 12.41 9.87 -5.95
N ASN A 128 11.43 9.52 -5.13
CA ASN A 128 11.61 9.44 -3.68
C ASN A 128 12.68 8.40 -3.32
N GLY A 129 12.68 7.26 -4.01
CA GLY A 129 13.70 6.22 -3.94
C GLY A 129 15.10 6.69 -4.33
N LEU A 130 15.24 7.66 -5.24
CA LEU A 130 16.55 8.26 -5.55
C LEU A 130 17.01 9.19 -4.42
N LEU A 131 16.12 10.05 -3.94
CA LEU A 131 16.42 11.13 -2.99
C LEU A 131 16.54 10.67 -1.54
N GLU A 132 15.85 9.60 -1.17
CA GLU A 132 15.77 9.11 0.21
C GLU A 132 16.17 7.63 0.28
N THR A 133 17.00 7.29 1.27
CA THR A 133 17.62 5.95 1.38
C THR A 133 16.67 4.85 1.83
N ASN A 134 15.50 5.20 2.33
CA ASN A 134 14.57 4.31 3.02
C ASN A 134 13.19 4.19 2.35
N ARG A 135 13.09 4.55 1.07
CA ARG A 135 11.83 4.50 0.31
C ARG A 135 11.73 3.18 -0.43
N TYR A 136 10.59 2.51 -0.28
CA TYR A 136 10.33 1.25 -0.96
C TYR A 136 9.72 1.49 -2.35
N ILE A 137 10.32 0.87 -3.36
CA ILE A 137 9.76 0.72 -4.71
C ILE A 137 9.23 -0.70 -4.80
N SER A 138 7.90 -0.83 -4.80
CA SER A 138 7.19 -2.12 -4.84
C SER A 138 7.33 -2.85 -6.16
N GLU A 139 6.94 -4.12 -6.23
CA GLU A 139 6.88 -4.87 -7.48
C GLU A 139 5.87 -4.30 -8.47
N GLU A 140 4.76 -3.73 -7.99
CA GLU A 140 3.82 -3.00 -8.83
C GLU A 140 4.49 -1.76 -9.44
N ASP A 141 5.23 -0.99 -8.64
CA ASP A 141 5.98 0.17 -9.12
C ASP A 141 7.09 -0.25 -10.09
N ARG A 142 7.83 -1.33 -9.78
CA ARG A 142 8.85 -1.90 -10.67
C ARG A 142 8.27 -2.26 -12.02
N GLY A 143 7.14 -2.97 -12.03
CA GLY A 143 6.47 -3.34 -13.28
C GLY A 143 6.00 -2.11 -14.05
N ALA A 144 5.54 -1.06 -13.36
CA ALA A 144 5.18 0.21 -13.98
C ALA A 144 6.41 0.99 -14.49
N LEU A 145 7.58 0.89 -13.86
CA LEU A 145 8.82 1.53 -14.30
C LEU A 145 9.42 0.83 -15.53
N ASN A 146 9.30 -0.49 -15.61
CA ASN A 146 9.81 -1.33 -16.70
C ASN A 146 8.84 -1.47 -17.90
N ASP A 147 7.84 -0.59 -18.02
CA ASP A 147 6.87 -0.65 -19.12
C ASP A 147 6.79 0.66 -19.93
N GLY A 148 6.86 0.51 -21.26
CA GLY A 148 6.69 1.58 -22.24
C GLY A 148 7.73 2.72 -22.17
N ARG A 149 7.33 3.93 -22.57
CA ARG A 149 8.23 5.10 -22.74
C ARG A 149 9.04 5.50 -21.50
N LEU A 150 8.58 5.16 -20.30
CA LEU A 150 9.34 5.44 -19.08
C LEU A 150 10.55 4.52 -18.98
N ALA A 151 10.37 3.23 -19.29
CA ALA A 151 11.45 2.26 -19.32
C ALA A 151 12.52 2.68 -20.33
N ASP A 152 12.12 2.96 -21.58
CA ASP A 152 13.04 3.39 -22.64
C ASP A 152 13.89 4.61 -22.22
N LYS A 153 13.27 5.59 -21.55
CA LYS A 153 13.97 6.78 -21.04
C LYS A 153 14.97 6.45 -19.94
N LEU A 154 14.61 5.57 -19.01
CA LEU A 154 15.47 5.17 -17.91
C LEU A 154 16.64 4.30 -18.41
N GLU A 155 16.40 3.38 -19.35
CA GLU A 155 17.45 2.56 -19.96
C GLU A 155 18.46 3.42 -20.74
N GLN A 156 17.98 4.34 -21.58
CA GLN A 156 18.85 5.30 -22.27
C GLN A 156 19.68 6.15 -21.30
N TYR A 157 19.08 6.54 -20.18
CA TYR A 157 19.79 7.28 -19.13
C TYR A 157 20.92 6.43 -18.51
N LEU A 158 20.65 5.16 -18.20
CA LEU A 158 21.65 4.24 -17.63
C LEU A 158 22.78 3.95 -18.62
N GLU A 159 22.48 3.81 -19.91
CA GLU A 159 23.50 3.66 -20.95
C GLU A 159 24.43 4.87 -21.03
N GLN A 160 23.87 6.08 -20.99
CA GLN A 160 24.62 7.33 -21.18
C GLN A 160 25.35 7.79 -19.92
N TYR A 161 24.72 7.68 -18.76
CA TYR A 161 25.18 8.29 -17.51
C TYR A 161 25.39 7.27 -16.38
N GLY A 162 25.26 5.97 -16.63
CA GLY A 162 25.31 4.93 -15.59
C GLY A 162 26.59 4.91 -14.75
N ASP A 163 27.75 5.20 -15.34
CA ASP A 163 29.02 5.27 -14.60
C ASP A 163 29.07 6.46 -13.63
N GLN A 164 28.50 7.59 -14.04
CA GLN A 164 28.42 8.78 -13.20
C GLN A 164 27.38 8.59 -12.08
N LEU A 165 26.25 7.96 -12.42
CA LEU A 165 25.21 7.60 -11.47
C LEU A 165 25.73 6.61 -10.42
N GLN A 166 26.53 5.62 -10.81
CA GLN A 166 27.20 4.71 -9.89
C GLN A 166 28.02 5.48 -8.86
N VAL A 167 28.88 6.40 -9.31
CA VAL A 167 29.74 7.20 -8.42
C VAL A 167 28.89 8.09 -7.51
N ALA A 168 27.86 8.75 -8.05
CA ALA A 168 27.01 9.64 -7.28
C ALA A 168 26.17 8.92 -6.21
N LEU A 169 25.79 7.66 -6.47
CA LEU A 169 25.08 6.81 -5.52
C LEU A 169 26.02 6.00 -4.61
N ALA A 170 27.34 6.15 -4.74
CA ALA A 170 28.35 5.37 -4.04
C ALA A 170 28.14 3.85 -4.18
N ALA A 171 27.73 3.40 -5.37
CA ALA A 171 27.50 2.00 -5.66
C ALA A 171 28.78 1.26 -6.09
N ASP A 172 28.92 0.00 -5.69
CA ASP A 172 30.11 -0.81 -6.00
C ASP A 172 30.21 -1.16 -7.50
N LYS A 173 29.07 -1.15 -8.21
CA LYS A 173 28.98 -1.53 -9.63
C LYS A 173 28.04 -0.61 -10.39
N LYS A 174 28.33 -0.46 -11.68
CA LYS A 174 27.44 0.19 -12.64
C LYS A 174 26.13 -0.58 -12.75
N PHE A 175 25.03 0.16 -12.80
CA PHE A 175 23.70 -0.37 -13.09
C PHE A 175 23.52 -0.58 -14.59
N ASN A 176 23.21 -1.80 -15.00
CA ASN A 176 22.98 -2.18 -16.40
C ASN A 176 21.49 -2.27 -16.74
N SER A 177 20.62 -2.23 -15.73
CA SER A 177 19.17 -2.26 -15.89
C SER A 177 18.47 -1.42 -14.84
N ILE A 178 17.21 -1.07 -15.13
CA ILE A 178 16.32 -0.42 -14.17
C ILE A 178 16.14 -1.30 -12.93
N ASP A 179 16.06 -2.62 -13.12
CA ASP A 179 15.89 -3.56 -12.02
C ASP A 179 17.06 -3.57 -11.05
N GLU A 180 18.30 -3.53 -11.55
CA GLU A 180 19.51 -3.42 -10.72
C GLU A 180 19.54 -2.11 -9.93
N LEU A 181 19.11 -1.01 -10.55
CA LEU A 181 18.99 0.27 -9.86
C LEU A 181 17.92 0.21 -8.77
N ILE A 182 16.72 -0.33 -9.05
CA ILE A 182 15.64 -0.47 -8.06
C ILE A 182 16.09 -1.35 -6.89
N ASP A 183 16.74 -2.47 -7.17
CA ASP A 183 17.27 -3.38 -6.15
C ASP A 183 18.26 -2.65 -5.23
N PHE A 184 19.18 -1.89 -5.82
CA PHE A 184 20.12 -1.09 -5.06
C PHE A 184 19.42 -0.05 -4.19
N LEU A 185 18.49 0.73 -4.75
CA LEU A 185 17.77 1.77 -4.01
C LEU A 185 16.99 1.18 -2.82
N ASN A 186 16.34 0.04 -3.01
CA ASN A 186 15.59 -0.67 -1.96
C ASN A 186 16.49 -1.28 -0.87
N GLN A 187 17.77 -1.53 -1.15
CA GLN A 187 18.73 -2.16 -0.22
C GLN A 187 19.60 -1.16 0.56
N ARG A 188 19.57 0.14 0.23
CA ARG A 188 20.45 1.15 0.88
C ARG A 188 20.25 1.25 2.39
N ASP A 189 19.01 1.16 2.84
CA ASP A 189 18.66 1.18 4.25
C ASP A 189 17.49 0.23 4.53
N PRO A 190 17.76 -1.08 4.68
CA PRO A 190 16.70 -2.07 4.63
C PRO A 190 15.81 -2.05 5.89
N ILE A 191 16.36 -1.64 7.04
CA ILE A 191 15.61 -1.50 8.29
C ILE A 191 14.69 -0.28 8.24
N ASN A 192 15.20 0.90 7.84
CA ASN A 192 14.33 2.06 7.73
C ASN A 192 13.32 1.93 6.58
N THR A 193 13.61 1.11 5.57
CA THR A 193 12.64 0.78 4.50
C THR A 193 11.46 -0.04 5.03
N LEU A 194 11.70 -1.05 5.87
CA LEU A 194 10.62 -1.78 6.56
C LEU A 194 9.79 -0.87 7.49
N ILE A 195 10.46 0.02 8.22
CA ILE A 195 9.80 1.04 9.05
C ILE A 195 8.91 1.92 8.16
N TRP A 196 9.42 2.35 7.00
CA TRP A 196 8.64 3.13 6.05
C TRP A 196 7.41 2.40 5.54
N ILE A 197 7.54 1.13 5.13
CA ILE A 197 6.41 0.29 4.70
C ILE A 197 5.32 0.23 5.78
N ALA A 198 5.71 0.01 7.03
CA ALA A 198 4.78 -0.02 8.16
C ALA A 198 4.11 1.34 8.43
N HIS A 199 4.87 2.45 8.31
CA HIS A 199 4.32 3.79 8.44
C HIS A 199 3.34 4.14 7.32
N GLU A 200 3.70 3.85 6.07
CA GLU A 200 2.86 4.14 4.90
C GLU A 200 1.54 3.36 4.99
N TYR A 201 1.58 2.11 5.44
CA TYR A 201 0.38 1.34 5.74
C TYR A 201 -0.50 2.02 6.78
N LYS A 202 0.08 2.44 7.91
CA LYS A 202 -0.66 3.12 8.99
C LYS A 202 -1.33 4.40 8.49
N GLU A 203 -0.63 5.21 7.70
CA GLU A 203 -1.18 6.44 7.12
C GLU A 203 -2.30 6.17 6.11
N LYS A 204 -2.11 5.22 5.18
CA LYS A 204 -3.13 4.80 4.22
C LYS A 204 -4.36 4.25 4.94
N ARG A 205 -4.18 3.48 6.01
CA ARG A 205 -5.28 2.90 6.79
C ARG A 205 -6.00 3.94 7.65
N ALA A 206 -5.30 4.96 8.14
CA ALA A 206 -5.89 6.07 8.88
C ALA A 206 -6.89 6.88 8.04
N LYS A 207 -6.59 7.06 6.74
CA LYS A 207 -7.38 7.87 5.80
C LYS A 207 -8.59 7.15 5.18
N ARG A 208 -8.74 5.82 5.35
CA ARG A 208 -9.89 5.07 4.80
C ARG A 208 -11.06 5.09 5.79
N GLU A 209 -12.23 5.48 5.30
CA GLU A 209 -13.48 5.39 6.07
C GLU A 209 -13.80 3.93 6.45
N PHE A 210 -14.40 3.77 7.63
CA PHE A 210 -14.72 2.47 8.19
C PHE A 210 -15.92 1.86 7.45
N ILE A 211 -15.66 1.04 6.43
CA ILE A 211 -16.70 0.25 5.78
C ILE A 211 -16.91 -1.01 6.63
N TYR A 212 -18.02 -1.05 7.37
CA TYR A 212 -18.47 -2.25 8.08
C TYR A 212 -18.64 -3.41 7.08
N GLY A 213 -17.77 -4.41 7.17
CA GLY A 213 -17.98 -5.70 6.50
C GLY A 213 -19.00 -6.54 7.26
N PHE A 214 -19.82 -7.31 6.55
CA PHE A 214 -20.80 -8.23 7.14
C PHE A 214 -20.14 -9.18 8.16
N SER A 215 -20.70 -9.23 9.39
CA SER A 215 -20.09 -9.78 10.62
C SER A 215 -19.90 -11.30 10.68
N ILE A 216 -19.93 -12.01 9.56
CA ILE A 216 -19.91 -13.48 9.51
C ILE A 216 -18.48 -14.05 9.47
N PHE A 217 -17.47 -13.21 9.20
CA PHE A 217 -16.04 -13.58 9.19
C PHE A 217 -15.21 -12.86 10.27
N GLU A 218 -15.82 -12.07 11.15
CA GLU A 218 -15.12 -11.28 12.19
C GLU A 218 -14.27 -12.13 13.14
N LYS A 219 -14.61 -13.40 13.33
CA LYS A 219 -13.81 -14.31 14.17
C LYS A 219 -12.52 -14.81 13.50
N PHE A 220 -12.39 -14.68 12.19
CA PHE A 220 -11.23 -15.15 11.41
C PHE A 220 -10.40 -14.01 10.80
N GLN A 221 -10.75 -12.76 11.11
CA GLN A 221 -10.08 -11.58 10.57
C GLN A 221 -9.58 -10.68 11.69
N TYR A 222 -8.34 -10.22 11.58
CA TYR A 222 -7.81 -9.18 12.45
C TYR A 222 -8.49 -7.85 12.10
N ASN A 223 -8.96 -7.14 13.13
CA ASN A 223 -9.63 -5.86 12.93
C ASN A 223 -8.62 -4.76 12.59
N ARG A 224 -9.11 -3.54 12.34
CA ARG A 224 -8.24 -2.40 12.00
C ARG A 224 -7.21 -2.13 13.10
N ASP A 225 -7.61 -2.19 14.36
CA ASP A 225 -6.76 -1.85 15.49
C ASP A 225 -5.66 -2.89 15.66
N ASP A 226 -5.98 -4.19 15.54
CA ASP A 226 -5.02 -5.28 15.53
C ASP A 226 -3.92 -5.06 14.46
N LYS A 227 -4.29 -4.60 13.26
CA LYS A 227 -3.34 -4.32 12.16
C LYS A 227 -2.49 -3.09 12.45
N MET A 228 -3.09 -2.03 12.99
CA MET A 228 -2.40 -0.79 13.34
C MET A 228 -1.41 -1.01 14.50
N ASP A 229 -1.81 -1.83 15.47
CA ASP A 229 -0.99 -2.23 16.61
C ASP A 229 0.15 -3.13 16.18
N GLY A 230 -0.10 -4.11 15.30
CA GLY A 230 0.95 -4.92 14.69
C GLY A 230 2.01 -4.06 14.00
N ALA A 231 1.59 -3.11 13.15
CA ALA A 231 2.49 -2.18 12.50
C ALA A 231 3.26 -1.29 13.48
N ARG A 232 2.58 -0.76 14.52
CA ARG A 232 3.21 0.06 15.57
C ARG A 232 4.26 -0.73 16.35
N ASN A 233 3.94 -1.96 16.75
CA ASN A 233 4.87 -2.81 17.49
C ASN A 233 6.06 -3.20 16.61
N LEU A 234 5.86 -3.45 15.31
CA LEU A 234 6.99 -3.69 14.40
C LEU A 234 7.92 -2.47 14.33
N ILE A 235 7.36 -1.26 14.17
CA ILE A 235 8.14 -0.01 14.15
C ILE A 235 8.94 0.15 15.46
N ASN A 236 8.28 -0.03 16.61
CA ASN A 236 8.94 0.07 17.91
C ASN A 236 10.06 -0.97 18.09
N LEU A 237 9.83 -2.19 17.61
CA LEU A 237 10.82 -3.29 17.66
C LEU A 237 12.05 -2.97 16.79
N LEU A 238 11.85 -2.39 15.60
CA LEU A 238 12.93 -2.04 14.66
C LEU A 238 13.70 -0.77 15.10
N LEU A 239 13.01 0.24 15.64
CA LEU A 239 13.64 1.50 16.05
C LEU A 239 14.52 1.37 17.30
N ARG A 240 14.12 0.55 18.28
CA ARG A 240 14.86 0.34 19.55
C ARG A 240 15.18 1.63 20.34
N GLN A 241 14.49 2.75 20.05
CA GLN A 241 14.85 4.06 20.61
C GLN A 241 14.37 4.27 22.05
N ASP A 242 13.28 3.60 22.45
CA ASP A 242 12.66 3.72 23.76
C ASP A 242 12.51 2.33 24.40
N ASN A 243 13.14 2.12 25.57
CA ASN A 243 13.18 0.81 26.23
C ASN A 243 11.79 0.30 26.59
N GLU A 244 10.88 1.17 27.05
CA GLU A 244 9.52 0.77 27.41
C GLU A 244 8.73 0.33 26.17
N SER A 245 8.77 1.13 25.10
CA SER A 245 8.12 0.80 23.83
C SER A 245 8.72 -0.44 23.16
N PHE A 246 10.04 -0.63 23.28
CA PHE A 246 10.74 -1.78 22.72
C PHE A 246 10.38 -3.08 23.46
N GLU A 247 10.44 -3.10 24.79
CA GLU A 247 10.05 -4.27 25.59
C GLU A 247 8.55 -4.58 25.42
N GLY A 248 7.70 -3.57 25.37
CA GLY A 248 6.27 -3.73 25.05
C GLY A 248 6.05 -4.38 23.68
N ALA A 249 6.79 -3.95 22.65
CA ALA A 249 6.72 -4.52 21.32
C ALA A 249 7.23 -5.97 21.25
N LYS A 250 8.34 -6.27 21.95
CA LYS A 250 8.92 -7.61 22.08
C LYS A 250 7.94 -8.60 22.70
N ILE A 251 7.23 -8.20 23.75
CA ILE A 251 6.17 -9.01 24.37
C ILE A 251 4.98 -9.16 23.42
N ALA A 252 4.54 -8.06 22.79
CA ALA A 252 3.36 -8.07 21.94
C ALA A 252 3.53 -8.92 20.68
N LEU A 253 4.75 -9.01 20.13
CA LEU A 253 5.08 -9.72 18.89
C LEU A 253 5.68 -11.11 19.10
N GLN A 254 5.58 -11.69 20.30
CA GLN A 254 6.04 -13.07 20.53
C GLN A 254 5.39 -14.07 19.54
N PRO A 255 6.07 -15.19 19.22
CA PRO A 255 5.52 -16.24 18.37
C PRO A 255 4.12 -16.68 18.81
N GLY A 256 3.20 -16.78 17.85
CA GLY A 256 1.79 -17.13 18.11
C GLY A 256 0.93 -16.01 18.70
N SER A 257 1.48 -14.82 18.93
CA SER A 257 0.71 -13.66 19.40
C SER A 257 -0.29 -13.17 18.34
N ARG A 258 -1.37 -12.55 18.83
CA ARG A 258 -2.36 -11.91 17.96
C ARG A 258 -1.75 -10.78 17.11
N ALA A 259 -0.82 -10.02 17.68
CA ALA A 259 -0.19 -8.90 16.96
C ALA A 259 0.76 -9.39 15.85
N LEU A 260 1.50 -10.47 16.07
CA LEU A 260 2.32 -11.09 15.02
C LEU A 260 1.45 -11.63 13.88
N GLY A 261 0.38 -12.37 14.22
CA GLY A 261 -0.55 -12.85 13.21
C GLY A 261 -1.25 -11.70 12.44
N ALA A 262 -1.55 -10.59 13.11
CA ALA A 262 -2.07 -9.39 12.47
C ALA A 262 -1.05 -8.77 11.50
N LEU A 263 0.23 -8.73 11.86
CA LEU A 263 1.31 -8.22 11.02
C LEU A 263 1.48 -9.04 9.74
N GLN A 264 1.33 -10.37 9.82
CA GLN A 264 1.55 -11.30 8.71
C GLN A 264 0.42 -11.38 7.67
N GLN A 265 -0.78 -10.88 7.96
CA GLN A 265 -1.94 -11.05 7.07
C GLN A 265 -2.32 -9.74 6.33
N GLY A 266 -2.77 -9.89 5.09
CA GLY A 266 -3.34 -8.81 4.28
C GLY A 266 -2.27 -7.87 3.76
N SER A 267 -2.67 -6.71 3.21
CA SER A 267 -1.75 -5.89 2.41
C SER A 267 -0.47 -5.43 3.12
N LEU A 268 -0.48 -5.28 4.46
CA LEU A 268 0.76 -5.01 5.20
C LEU A 268 1.70 -6.22 5.20
N GLY A 269 1.17 -7.39 5.56
CA GLY A 269 1.92 -8.65 5.56
C GLY A 269 2.43 -8.98 4.17
N ASP A 270 1.61 -8.77 3.13
CA ASP A 270 1.99 -8.99 1.74
C ASP A 270 3.18 -8.09 1.35
N SER A 271 3.13 -6.78 1.63
CA SER A 271 4.24 -5.87 1.33
C SER A 271 5.50 -6.15 2.13
N LEU A 272 5.38 -6.54 3.41
CA LEU A 272 6.53 -6.94 4.22
C LEU A 272 7.17 -8.22 3.68
N GLN A 273 6.35 -9.22 3.35
CA GLN A 273 6.82 -10.49 2.83
C GLN A 273 7.46 -10.33 1.44
N GLU A 274 6.86 -9.53 0.55
CA GLU A 274 7.43 -9.19 -0.75
C GLU A 274 8.82 -8.55 -0.62
N TYR A 275 8.99 -7.63 0.32
CA TYR A 275 10.29 -7.03 0.62
C TYR A 275 11.30 -8.07 1.16
N ILE A 276 10.87 -8.93 2.09
CA ILE A 276 11.71 -9.96 2.70
C ILE A 276 12.14 -11.01 1.68
N ASP A 277 11.23 -11.47 0.81
CA ASP A 277 11.51 -12.47 -0.22
C ASP A 277 12.64 -12.02 -1.15
N LYS A 278 12.72 -10.71 -1.43
CA LYS A 278 13.76 -10.12 -2.30
C LYS A 278 15.02 -9.71 -1.55
N TYR A 279 14.88 -9.12 -0.37
CA TYR A 279 15.97 -8.41 0.31
C TYR A 279 16.31 -8.98 1.69
N GLY A 280 15.84 -10.19 2.00
CA GLY A 280 16.09 -10.89 3.27
C GLY A 280 17.57 -11.04 3.63
N VAL A 281 18.47 -11.15 2.64
CA VAL A 281 19.93 -11.17 2.85
C VAL A 281 20.46 -9.80 3.28
N ALA A 282 20.01 -8.72 2.64
CA ALA A 282 20.40 -7.35 2.99
C ALA A 282 19.89 -7.00 4.40
N LEU A 283 18.66 -7.41 4.72
CA LEU A 283 18.09 -7.30 6.07
C LEU A 283 18.92 -8.02 7.12
N ALA A 284 19.26 -9.30 6.88
CA ALA A 284 20.08 -10.07 7.80
C ALA A 284 21.45 -9.40 8.02
N THR A 285 22.07 -8.92 6.95
CA THR A 285 23.36 -8.21 7.02
C THR A 285 23.26 -6.95 7.87
N ALA A 286 22.22 -6.13 7.66
CA ALA A 286 21.98 -4.92 8.44
C ALA A 286 21.71 -5.20 9.92
N LEU A 287 21.15 -6.37 10.24
CA LEU A 287 20.90 -6.84 11.61
C LEU A 287 22.10 -7.57 12.24
N GLY A 288 23.16 -7.85 11.48
CA GLY A 288 24.31 -8.62 11.95
C GLY A 288 24.03 -10.11 12.13
N ILE A 289 23.15 -10.67 11.29
CA ILE A 289 22.69 -12.07 11.32
C ILE A 289 23.36 -12.85 10.18
N ASP A 290 23.75 -14.09 10.47
CA ASP A 290 24.55 -14.96 9.61
C ASP A 290 23.73 -15.79 8.61
N HIS A 291 22.41 -15.71 8.66
CA HIS A 291 21.46 -16.38 7.77
C HIS A 291 20.44 -15.39 7.21
N ALA A 292 19.96 -15.66 6.00
CA ALA A 292 18.94 -14.84 5.36
C ALA A 292 17.62 -14.92 6.15
N ILE A 293 16.91 -13.79 6.21
CA ILE A 293 15.56 -13.73 6.75
C ILE A 293 14.58 -14.08 5.63
N HIS A 294 13.72 -15.08 5.83
CA HIS A 294 12.82 -15.58 4.78
C HIS A 294 11.36 -15.18 4.99
N ASN A 295 10.98 -14.71 6.18
CA ASN A 295 9.62 -14.31 6.46
C ASN A 295 9.53 -13.30 7.61
N VAL A 296 8.33 -12.74 7.78
CA VAL A 296 8.04 -11.74 8.83
C VAL A 296 8.28 -12.28 10.25
N GLU A 297 8.04 -13.57 10.50
CA GLU A 297 8.27 -14.17 11.82
C GLU A 297 9.77 -14.30 12.13
N GLU A 298 10.58 -14.73 11.17
CA GLU A 298 12.03 -14.76 11.28
C GLU A 298 12.60 -13.36 11.50
N LEU A 299 12.09 -12.33 10.80
CA LEU A 299 12.47 -10.93 11.04
C LEU A 299 12.20 -10.51 12.49
N VAL A 300 11.00 -10.79 13.00
CA VAL A 300 10.62 -10.43 14.37
C VAL A 300 11.48 -11.18 15.38
N ASN A 301 11.65 -12.49 15.21
CA ASN A 301 12.47 -13.32 16.09
C ASN A 301 13.93 -12.89 16.11
N ALA A 302 14.48 -12.54 14.94
CA ALA A 302 15.80 -11.93 14.78
C ALA A 302 15.93 -10.66 15.62
N CYS A 303 14.99 -9.73 15.48
CA CYS A 303 15.01 -8.46 16.19
C CYS A 303 14.87 -8.63 17.71
N ILE A 304 14.12 -9.64 18.17
CA ILE A 304 13.99 -9.98 19.59
C ILE A 304 15.30 -10.60 20.12
N SER A 305 15.93 -11.50 19.35
CA SER A 305 17.09 -12.28 19.77
C SER A 305 18.39 -11.47 19.86
N LEU A 306 18.49 -10.39 19.08
CA LEU A 306 19.62 -9.45 19.12
C LEU A 306 19.81 -8.73 20.46
N ASP A 307 18.81 -8.77 21.35
CA ASP A 307 18.84 -8.18 22.70
C ASP A 307 19.04 -9.22 23.81
N THR A 308 19.05 -10.52 23.48
CA THR A 308 19.45 -11.54 24.44
C THR A 308 20.97 -11.50 24.61
N PRO A 309 21.51 -11.23 25.82
CA PRO A 309 22.93 -11.43 26.04
C PRO A 309 23.25 -12.89 25.71
N LYS A 310 24.20 -13.11 24.79
CA LYS A 310 24.78 -14.44 24.58
C LYS A 310 25.27 -14.91 25.95
N LEU A 311 24.54 -15.83 26.58
CA LEU A 311 25.01 -16.59 27.74
C LEU A 311 26.10 -17.56 27.24
N GLU A 312 27.23 -17.00 26.83
CA GLU A 312 28.45 -17.74 26.53
C GLU A 312 29.37 -17.60 27.75
N GLY A 313 29.45 -18.69 28.53
CA GLY A 313 30.69 -19.10 29.18
C GLY A 313 31.04 -18.48 30.54
N ALA A 314 30.40 -18.95 31.61
CA ALA A 314 31.05 -19.08 32.93
C ALA A 314 30.29 -20.06 33.84
N ILE A 315 30.37 -21.35 33.54
CA ILE A 315 30.41 -22.35 34.60
C ILE A 315 31.79 -22.99 34.46
N VAL A 316 32.69 -22.58 35.36
CA VAL A 316 33.97 -23.26 35.65
C VAL A 316 33.67 -24.42 36.58
#